data_AF-A0A8S2PGI0-F1
#
_entry.id   AF-A0A8S2PGI0-F1
#
_cell.length_a   1.000
_cell.length_b   1.000
_cell.length_c   1.000
_cell.angle_alpha   90.00
_cell.angle_beta   90.00
_cell.angle_gamma   90.00
#
_symmetry.space_group_name_H-M   'P 1'
#
loop_
_entity.id
_entity.type
_entity.pdbx_description
1 polymer ?
#
loop_
_entity_poly.entity_id
_entity_poly.type
_entity_poly.pdbx_seq_one_letter_code
_entity_poly.pdbx_strand_id
1 'polypeptide(L)'
;MTHRSTLYAINETNEQMSENLIRMSVGIESVRDIISDLDQALYKSINQEQINNSGMNNDDWEIIEEAKRISRRLHQPRLQEVASVILTKSGHMYSGIHFESSQPFATVCGEVSAISTMVNDGHRDLAVIVALKGFDDDKNRFEIMSPCGRCRELIGDFNPDAHVILGTIEKPYRMAIKDLMPLKSCPTINAAD
;
A
#
# COMPACT_ATOMS: atom_id res chain seq x y z
N MET A 1 54.27 6.62 14.83
CA MET A 1 55.00 7.67 14.11
C MET A 1 54.66 7.53 12.63
N THR A 2 53.57 8.15 12.19
CA THR A 2 53.28 8.48 10.78
C THR A 2 52.22 9.57 10.80
N HIS A 3 52.49 10.61 10.01
CA HIS A 3 51.93 11.93 10.12
C HIS A 3 50.49 12.04 9.60
N ARG A 4 49.69 12.79 10.37
CA ARG A 4 48.64 13.72 9.94
C ARG A 4 48.96 14.35 8.58
N SER A 5 48.03 14.33 7.63
CA SER A 5 47.39 15.52 7.02
C SER A 5 46.84 15.27 5.61
N THR A 6 45.52 15.14 5.49
CA THR A 6 44.68 15.74 4.42
C THR A 6 43.20 15.55 4.77
N LEU A 7 42.78 16.24 5.83
CA LEU A 7 41.47 16.90 5.83
C LEU A 7 41.53 18.00 4.74
N TYR A 8 40.38 18.30 4.14
CA TYR A 8 40.11 19.35 3.14
C TYR A 8 40.31 18.98 1.66
N ALA A 9 39.23 18.42 1.10
CA ALA A 9 38.69 18.89 -0.17
C ALA A 9 37.15 18.74 -0.15
N ILE A 10 36.51 19.38 0.83
CA ILE A 10 35.20 19.99 0.58
C ILE A 10 35.49 21.20 -0.31
N ASN A 11 35.61 20.95 -1.61
CA ASN A 11 35.45 22.01 -2.60
C ASN A 11 33.98 22.01 -2.99
N GLU A 12 33.31 23.05 -2.51
CA GLU A 12 32.11 23.62 -3.07
C GLU A 12 32.27 23.74 -4.59
N THR A 13 31.80 22.72 -5.31
CA THR A 13 31.31 22.93 -6.66
C THR A 13 29.81 22.80 -6.54
N ASN A 14 29.19 23.97 -6.60
CA ASN A 14 27.79 24.20 -6.83
C ASN A 14 27.46 23.67 -8.23
N GLU A 15 27.52 22.35 -8.42
CA GLU A 15 26.86 21.69 -9.52
C GLU A 15 25.45 21.38 -9.04
N GLN A 16 24.49 22.14 -9.54
CA GLN A 16 23.09 21.77 -9.53
C GLN A 16 22.98 20.36 -10.16
N MET A 17 23.01 19.35 -9.30
CA MET A 17 22.61 18.00 -9.68
C MET A 17 21.16 18.10 -10.14
N SER A 18 20.91 17.74 -11.39
CA SER A 18 19.55 17.59 -11.88
C SER A 18 18.82 16.54 -11.04
N GLU A 19 17.53 16.76 -10.80
CA GLU A 19 16.70 15.94 -9.88
C GLU A 19 16.64 14.45 -10.24
N ASN A 20 17.19 14.06 -11.41
CA ASN A 20 17.17 12.71 -11.96
C ASN A 20 18.51 11.96 -11.96
N LEU A 21 19.59 12.50 -11.36
CA LEU A 21 20.86 11.77 -11.25
C LEU A 21 20.98 11.00 -9.93
N ILE A 22 21.28 9.70 -10.03
CA ILE A 22 21.69 8.84 -8.90
C ILE A 22 23.22 8.80 -8.87
N ARG A 23 23.83 9.08 -7.72
CA ARG A 23 25.28 8.97 -7.53
C ARG A 23 25.66 7.50 -7.40
N MET A 24 26.13 6.89 -8.48
CA MET A 24 26.81 5.59 -8.39
C MET A 24 28.20 5.80 -7.80
N SER A 25 28.36 5.53 -6.50
CA SER A 25 29.66 5.52 -5.86
C SER A 25 30.35 4.21 -6.21
N VAL A 26 31.49 4.25 -6.92
CA VAL A 26 32.36 3.07 -7.06
C VAL A 26 33.14 2.92 -5.75
N GLY A 27 32.49 2.36 -4.72
CA GLY A 27 33.02 2.18 -3.37
C GLY A 27 32.41 0.97 -2.68
N ILE A 28 33.03 0.52 -1.58
CA ILE A 28 32.44 -0.51 -0.71
C ILE A 28 31.31 0.14 0.08
N GLU A 29 30.07 -0.14 -0.32
CA GLU A 29 28.87 0.32 0.37
C GLU A 29 28.44 -0.71 1.42
N SER A 30 27.89 -0.23 2.53
CA SER A 30 27.24 -1.13 3.49
C SER A 30 25.87 -1.55 2.93
N VAL A 31 25.36 -2.72 3.36
CA VAL A 31 24.01 -3.18 2.98
C VAL A 31 22.94 -2.13 3.27
N ARG A 32 23.13 -1.32 4.33
CA ARG A 32 22.19 -0.26 4.72
C ARG A 32 22.22 0.93 3.75
N ASP A 33 23.38 1.27 3.20
CA ASP A 33 23.51 2.38 2.26
C ASP A 33 22.87 2.01 0.93
N ILE A 34 23.07 0.77 0.47
CA ILE A 34 22.42 0.23 -0.74
C ILE A 34 20.88 0.28 -0.60
N ILE A 35 20.34 -0.11 0.56
CA ILE A 35 18.89 -0.04 0.82
C ILE A 35 18.41 1.42 0.79
N SER A 36 19.13 2.33 1.44
CA SER A 36 18.77 3.75 1.50
C SER A 36 18.74 4.40 0.11
N ASP A 37 19.73 4.09 -0.72
CA ASP A 37 19.82 4.65 -2.07
C ASP A 37 18.77 4.06 -3.01
N LEU A 38 18.43 2.77 -2.86
CA LEU A 38 17.31 2.16 -3.55
C LEU A 38 15.98 2.80 -3.13
N ASP A 39 15.76 2.98 -1.83
CA ASP A 39 14.54 3.61 -1.31
C ASP A 39 14.40 5.05 -1.81
N GLN A 40 15.50 5.83 -1.85
CA GLN A 40 15.48 7.18 -2.41
C GLN A 40 15.23 7.17 -3.92
N ALA A 41 15.83 6.24 -4.66
CA ALA A 41 15.60 6.11 -6.09
C ALA A 41 14.15 5.72 -6.39
N LEU A 42 13.59 4.75 -5.66
CA LEU A 42 12.19 4.36 -5.73
C LEU A 42 11.28 5.54 -5.39
N TYR A 43 11.58 6.26 -4.31
CA TYR A 43 10.78 7.41 -3.87
C TYR A 43 10.79 8.57 -4.87
N LYS A 44 11.93 8.82 -5.55
CA LYS A 44 12.03 9.85 -6.59
C LYS A 44 11.41 9.41 -7.93
N SER A 45 11.47 8.11 -8.24
CA SER A 45 10.88 7.55 -9.46
C SER A 45 9.34 7.54 -9.41
N ILE A 46 8.77 7.45 -8.20
CA ILE A 46 7.35 7.66 -7.96
C ILE A 46 7.12 9.18 -7.93
N ASN A 47 6.54 9.73 -9.00
CA ASN A 47 6.24 11.16 -9.12
C ASN A 47 5.55 11.69 -7.85
N GLN A 48 6.16 12.67 -7.18
CA GLN A 48 5.55 13.40 -6.06
C GLN A 48 4.19 14.01 -6.46
N GLU A 49 3.99 14.36 -7.73
CA GLU A 49 2.69 14.84 -8.24
C GLU A 49 1.58 13.77 -8.20
N GLN A 50 1.89 12.46 -8.30
CA GLN A 50 0.88 11.41 -8.19
C GLN A 50 0.49 11.13 -6.74
N ILE A 51 1.44 11.18 -5.80
CA ILE A 51 1.16 11.08 -4.35
C ILE A 51 0.36 12.31 -3.88
N ASN A 52 0.62 13.48 -4.45
CA ASN A 52 -0.01 14.75 -4.05
C ASN A 52 -1.39 15.01 -4.69
N ASN A 53 -1.78 14.29 -5.75
CA ASN A 53 -3.06 14.51 -6.45
C ASN A 53 -4.26 13.70 -5.93
N SER A 54 -4.11 12.97 -4.84
CA SER A 54 -5.25 12.37 -4.14
C SER A 54 -5.08 12.52 -2.63
N GLY A 55 -5.28 13.76 -2.17
CA GLY A 55 -5.35 14.07 -0.75
C GLY A 55 -6.35 13.15 -0.04
N MET A 56 -5.98 12.67 1.15
CA MET A 56 -6.87 11.96 2.03
C MET A 56 -8.09 12.83 2.35
N ASN A 57 -9.28 12.26 2.20
CA ASN A 57 -10.54 12.86 2.61
C ASN A 57 -10.93 12.36 4.01
N ASN A 58 -11.94 12.99 4.63
CA ASN A 58 -12.47 12.52 5.92
C ASN A 58 -12.94 11.06 5.86
N ASP A 59 -13.58 10.67 4.76
CA ASP A 59 -14.08 9.30 4.56
C ASP A 59 -12.94 8.27 4.53
N ASP A 60 -11.72 8.65 4.12
CA ASP A 60 -10.56 7.76 4.16
C ASP A 60 -10.15 7.43 5.58
N TRP A 61 -10.14 8.45 6.43
CA TRP A 61 -9.84 8.28 7.85
C TRP A 61 -10.92 7.46 8.54
N GLU A 62 -12.17 7.64 8.13
CA GLU A 62 -13.30 6.84 8.63
C GLU A 62 -13.12 5.36 8.29
N ILE A 63 -12.75 5.01 7.05
CA ILE A 63 -12.54 3.60 6.69
C ILE A 63 -11.31 3.00 7.36
N ILE A 64 -10.25 3.78 7.62
CA ILE A 64 -9.08 3.31 8.39
C ILE A 64 -9.50 3.03 9.84
N GLU A 65 -10.27 3.91 10.47
CA GLU A 65 -10.70 3.69 11.86
C GLU A 65 -11.68 2.53 11.97
N GLU A 66 -12.56 2.35 10.98
CA GLU A 66 -13.42 1.19 10.89
C GLU A 66 -12.61 -0.10 10.71
N ALA A 67 -11.55 -0.09 9.90
CA ALA A 67 -10.66 -1.23 9.74
C ALA A 67 -9.96 -1.60 11.06
N LYS A 68 -9.50 -0.61 11.83
CA LYS A 68 -8.96 -0.84 13.18
C LYS A 68 -10.03 -1.42 14.13
N ARG A 69 -11.27 -0.91 14.07
CA ARG A 69 -12.38 -1.43 14.90
C ARG A 69 -12.69 -2.88 14.59
N ILE A 70 -12.75 -3.25 13.30
CA ILE A 70 -12.99 -4.62 12.86
C ILE A 70 -11.83 -5.53 13.25
N SER A 71 -10.58 -5.09 13.03
CA SER A 71 -9.39 -5.81 13.48
C SER A 71 -9.47 -6.06 15.00
N ARG A 72 -9.64 -5.03 15.84
CA ARG A 72 -9.76 -5.22 17.32
C ARG A 72 -10.83 -6.23 17.74
N ARG A 73 -11.95 -6.27 17.03
CA ARG A 73 -13.11 -7.12 17.37
C ARG A 73 -12.92 -8.57 16.93
N LEU A 74 -12.33 -8.79 15.77
CA LEU A 74 -12.27 -10.09 15.10
C LEU A 74 -10.85 -10.69 15.04
N HIS A 75 -9.85 -9.95 15.52
CA HIS A 75 -8.46 -10.38 15.49
C HIS A 75 -8.28 -11.71 16.19
N GLN A 76 -7.78 -12.68 15.44
CA GLN A 76 -7.38 -13.97 15.97
C GLN A 76 -5.98 -14.29 15.45
N PRO A 77 -5.01 -14.50 16.35
CA PRO A 77 -3.63 -14.87 16.00
C PRO A 77 -3.61 -15.97 14.94
N ARG A 78 -2.83 -15.76 13.87
CA ARG A 78 -2.63 -16.70 12.76
C ARG A 78 -3.85 -17.06 11.91
N LEU A 79 -5.07 -16.63 12.26
CA LEU A 79 -6.28 -16.98 11.52
C LEU A 79 -6.95 -15.78 10.89
N GLN A 80 -7.06 -14.67 11.62
CA GLN A 80 -7.73 -13.42 11.21
C GLN A 80 -6.87 -12.22 11.64
N GLU A 81 -5.71 -12.03 11.01
CA GLU A 81 -4.81 -10.91 11.34
C GLU A 81 -5.05 -9.64 10.50
N VAL A 82 -5.62 -9.80 9.30
CA VAL A 82 -5.84 -8.69 8.37
C VAL A 82 -7.34 -8.42 8.23
N ALA A 83 -7.75 -7.20 8.53
CA ALA A 83 -9.08 -6.68 8.24
C ALA A 83 -9.02 -5.81 6.98
N SER A 84 -10.09 -5.79 6.20
CA SER A 84 -10.24 -4.86 5.08
C SER A 84 -11.59 -4.18 5.14
N VAL A 85 -11.61 -2.91 4.74
CA VAL A 85 -12.82 -2.10 4.65
C VAL A 85 -12.88 -1.43 3.29
N ILE A 86 -14.08 -1.44 2.71
CA ILE A 86 -14.42 -0.84 1.44
C ILE A 86 -15.37 0.32 1.69
N LEU A 87 -15.14 1.42 1.00
CA LEU A 87 -16.10 2.50 0.78
C LEU A 87 -16.63 2.42 -0.64
N THR A 88 -17.95 2.43 -0.79
CA THR A 88 -18.62 2.48 -2.10
C THR A 88 -18.79 3.92 -2.59
N LYS A 89 -19.03 4.10 -3.89
CA LYS A 89 -19.36 5.41 -4.48
C LYS A 89 -20.66 5.99 -3.92
N SER A 90 -21.56 5.10 -3.47
CA SER A 90 -22.83 5.44 -2.79
C SER A 90 -22.69 5.74 -1.29
N GLY A 91 -21.47 5.64 -0.71
CA GLY A 91 -21.21 6.00 0.69
C GLY A 91 -21.42 4.88 1.71
N HIS A 92 -21.71 3.66 1.27
CA HIS A 92 -21.80 2.48 2.14
C HIS A 92 -20.42 1.89 2.43
N MET A 93 -20.24 1.42 3.67
CA MET A 93 -19.02 0.75 4.13
C MET A 93 -19.23 -0.74 4.32
N TYR A 94 -18.32 -1.55 3.80
CA TYR A 94 -18.32 -3.00 3.95
C TYR A 94 -16.99 -3.48 4.50
N SER A 95 -17.04 -4.43 5.43
CA SER A 95 -15.84 -4.98 6.04
C SER A 95 -15.69 -6.47 5.74
N GLY A 96 -14.44 -6.91 5.75
CA GLY A 96 -14.04 -8.29 5.58
C GLY A 96 -12.80 -8.59 6.41
N ILE A 97 -12.58 -9.87 6.68
CA ILE A 97 -11.37 -10.37 7.35
C ILE A 97 -10.71 -11.43 6.48
N HIS A 98 -9.40 -11.51 6.61
CA HIS A 98 -8.63 -12.60 6.04
C HIS A 98 -8.99 -13.93 6.74
N PHE A 99 -9.01 -15.00 5.96
CA PHE A 99 -9.15 -16.37 6.46
C PHE A 99 -7.90 -17.14 6.11
N GLU A 100 -7.13 -17.50 7.14
CA GLU A 100 -5.99 -18.40 6.95
C GLU A 100 -6.47 -19.82 6.70
N SER A 101 -5.74 -20.53 5.85
CA SER A 101 -5.94 -21.95 5.61
C SER A 101 -4.63 -22.70 5.77
N SER A 102 -4.72 -23.97 6.16
CA SER A 102 -3.55 -24.87 6.11
C SER A 102 -3.06 -25.09 4.68
N GLN A 103 -3.91 -24.84 3.69
CA GLN A 103 -3.61 -24.89 2.28
C GLN A 103 -3.52 -23.46 1.72
N PRO A 104 -2.34 -22.96 1.34
CA PRO A 104 -2.15 -21.56 0.94
C PRO A 104 -3.04 -21.08 -0.21
N PHE A 105 -3.42 -21.98 -1.12
CA PHE A 105 -4.34 -21.64 -2.23
C PHE A 105 -5.78 -21.35 -1.76
N ALA A 106 -6.17 -21.87 -0.60
CA ALA A 106 -7.48 -21.67 0.00
C ALA A 106 -7.52 -20.49 0.98
N THR A 107 -6.38 -19.87 1.30
CA THR A 107 -6.31 -18.64 2.10
C THR A 107 -7.01 -17.51 1.35
N VAL A 108 -7.94 -16.82 2.01
CA VAL A 108 -8.73 -15.72 1.44
C VAL A 108 -8.30 -14.41 2.08
N CYS A 109 -8.01 -13.41 1.24
CA CYS A 109 -7.58 -12.09 1.72
C CYS A 109 -8.79 -11.29 2.22
N GLY A 110 -8.55 -10.35 3.15
CA GLY A 110 -9.63 -9.53 3.72
C GLY A 110 -10.38 -8.72 2.65
N GLU A 111 -9.67 -8.29 1.60
CA GLU A 111 -10.22 -7.55 0.47
C GLU A 111 -11.28 -8.36 -0.27
N VAL A 112 -11.01 -9.65 -0.53
CA VAL A 112 -11.96 -10.55 -1.20
C VAL A 112 -13.21 -10.77 -0.35
N SER A 113 -13.02 -10.96 0.96
CA SER A 113 -14.12 -11.08 1.92
C SER A 113 -14.98 -9.80 1.94
N ALA A 114 -14.37 -8.62 1.96
CA ALA A 114 -15.07 -7.34 1.97
C ALA A 114 -15.85 -7.10 0.67
N ILE A 115 -15.25 -7.41 -0.49
CA ILE A 115 -15.92 -7.35 -1.80
C ILE A 115 -17.13 -8.28 -1.82
N SER A 116 -16.97 -9.50 -1.31
CA SER A 116 -18.06 -10.49 -1.25
C SER A 116 -19.23 -9.99 -0.42
N THR A 117 -18.96 -9.39 0.76
CA THR A 117 -19.99 -8.78 1.61
C THR A 117 -20.72 -7.64 0.88
N MET A 118 -19.98 -6.75 0.23
CA MET A 118 -20.56 -5.64 -0.54
C MET A 118 -21.47 -6.12 -1.66
N VAL A 119 -21.02 -7.14 -2.42
CA VAL A 119 -21.81 -7.71 -3.52
C VAL A 119 -23.05 -8.44 -3.02
N ASN A 120 -22.96 -9.14 -1.88
CA ASN A 120 -24.12 -9.78 -1.26
C ASN A 120 -25.19 -8.76 -0.82
N ASP A 121 -24.79 -7.54 -0.48
CA ASP A 121 -25.70 -6.44 -0.16
C ASP A 121 -26.24 -5.71 -1.39
N GLY A 122 -25.84 -6.13 -2.60
CA GLY A 122 -26.30 -5.57 -3.87
C GLY A 122 -25.45 -4.43 -4.42
N HIS A 123 -24.35 -4.06 -3.74
CA HIS A 123 -23.45 -3.00 -4.16
C HIS A 123 -22.29 -3.53 -5.01
N ARG A 124 -21.92 -2.79 -6.06
CA ARG A 124 -20.84 -3.17 -6.99
C ARG A 124 -19.89 -2.01 -7.29
N ASP A 125 -20.16 -0.85 -6.71
CA ASP A 125 -19.52 0.44 -6.94
C ASP A 125 -18.40 0.69 -5.92
N LEU A 126 -17.34 -0.13 -5.94
CA LEU A 126 -16.18 0.05 -5.06
C LEU A 126 -15.45 1.35 -5.40
N ALA A 127 -15.32 2.26 -4.44
CA ALA A 127 -14.58 3.52 -4.61
C ALA A 127 -13.17 3.43 -4.00
N VAL A 128 -13.09 3.04 -2.72
CA VAL A 128 -11.84 3.00 -1.96
C VAL A 128 -11.79 1.72 -1.12
N ILE A 129 -10.60 1.13 -0.98
CA ILE A 129 -10.36 -0.02 -0.10
C ILE A 129 -9.09 0.17 0.71
N VAL A 130 -9.10 -0.30 1.96
CA VAL A 130 -7.92 -0.40 2.83
C VAL A 130 -7.81 -1.81 3.38
N ALA A 131 -6.58 -2.32 3.50
CA ALA A 131 -6.27 -3.54 4.22
C ALA A 131 -5.33 -3.19 5.39
N LEU A 132 -5.61 -3.73 6.57
CA LEU A 132 -4.95 -3.36 7.80
C LEU A 132 -4.68 -4.61 8.65
N LYS A 133 -3.42 -4.79 9.03
CA LYS A 133 -2.95 -5.87 9.88
C LYS A 133 -2.97 -5.44 11.35
N GLY A 134 -3.60 -6.23 12.20
CA GLY A 134 -3.48 -6.14 13.66
C GLY A 134 -2.37 -7.05 14.19
N PHE A 135 -1.85 -6.75 15.38
CA PHE A 135 -0.79 -7.53 16.02
C PHE A 135 -1.20 -8.04 17.41
N ASP A 136 -0.65 -9.19 17.78
CA ASP A 136 -0.97 -9.88 19.03
C ASP A 136 -0.38 -9.19 20.27
N ASP A 137 0.80 -8.60 20.12
CA ASP A 137 1.59 -7.99 21.20
C ASP A 137 1.04 -6.63 21.64
N ASP A 138 0.36 -5.91 20.74
CA ASP A 138 -0.33 -4.66 21.04
C ASP A 138 -1.61 -4.53 20.20
N LYS A 139 -2.75 -4.53 20.89
CA LYS A 139 -4.09 -4.37 20.29
C LYS A 139 -4.31 -3.00 19.63
N ASN A 140 -3.42 -2.04 19.84
CA ASN A 140 -3.45 -0.72 19.21
C ASN A 140 -2.38 -0.56 18.13
N ARG A 141 -1.54 -1.57 17.89
CA ARG A 141 -0.59 -1.56 16.79
C ARG A 141 -1.27 -2.06 15.54
N PHE A 142 -1.19 -1.25 14.49
CA PHE A 142 -1.77 -1.55 13.19
C PHE A 142 -0.80 -1.17 12.08
N GLU A 143 -0.85 -1.91 10.98
CA GLU A 143 -0.08 -1.63 9.77
C GLU A 143 -1.00 -1.66 8.56
N ILE A 144 -0.92 -0.63 7.71
CA ILE A 144 -1.62 -0.63 6.41
C ILE A 144 -0.85 -1.57 5.49
N MET A 145 -1.56 -2.55 4.95
CA MET A 145 -0.99 -3.56 4.07
C MET A 145 -1.26 -3.20 2.61
N SER A 146 -0.24 -3.30 1.78
CA SER A 146 -0.45 -3.27 0.33
C SER A 146 -1.21 -4.52 -0.10
N PRO A 147 -2.24 -4.40 -0.98
CA PRO A 147 -2.98 -5.56 -1.45
C PRO A 147 -2.05 -6.50 -2.20
N CYS A 148 -2.22 -7.81 -1.98
CA CYS A 148 -1.45 -8.81 -2.69
C CYS A 148 -1.79 -8.83 -4.19
N GLY A 149 -0.92 -9.43 -5.02
CA GLY A 149 -1.11 -9.46 -6.48
C GLY A 149 -2.49 -9.99 -6.92
N ARG A 150 -2.99 -11.05 -6.27
CA ARG A 150 -4.33 -11.59 -6.54
C ARG A 150 -5.45 -10.59 -6.23
N CYS A 151 -5.32 -9.83 -5.14
CA CYS A 151 -6.32 -8.82 -4.79
C CYS A 151 -6.25 -7.62 -5.74
N ARG A 152 -5.06 -7.21 -6.17
CA ARG A 152 -4.91 -6.16 -7.18
C ARG A 152 -5.60 -6.53 -8.48
N GLU A 153 -5.38 -7.75 -8.97
CA GLU A 153 -6.03 -8.25 -10.18
C GLU A 153 -7.55 -8.27 -10.02
N LEU A 154 -8.05 -8.85 -8.92
CA LEU A 154 -9.49 -8.93 -8.64
C LEU A 154 -10.14 -7.54 -8.54
N ILE A 155 -9.53 -6.61 -7.79
CA ILE A 155 -10.04 -5.25 -7.64
C ILE A 155 -10.02 -4.53 -8.99
N GLY A 156 -8.94 -4.65 -9.76
CA GLY A 156 -8.84 -4.00 -11.06
C GLY A 156 -9.80 -4.57 -12.11
N ASP A 157 -10.08 -5.88 -12.06
CA ASP A 157 -11.10 -6.50 -12.91
C ASP A 157 -12.52 -6.08 -12.50
N PHE A 158 -12.77 -6.00 -11.19
CA PHE A 158 -14.10 -5.73 -10.67
C PHE A 158 -14.46 -4.23 -10.69
N ASN A 159 -13.51 -3.36 -10.37
CA ASN A 159 -13.65 -1.91 -10.32
C ASN A 159 -12.31 -1.24 -10.74
N PRO A 160 -12.07 -1.00 -12.04
CA PRO A 160 -10.80 -0.46 -12.54
C PRO A 160 -10.49 0.97 -12.07
N ASP A 161 -11.51 1.72 -11.68
CA ASP A 161 -11.38 3.10 -11.14
C ASP A 161 -11.21 3.14 -9.62
N ALA A 162 -11.10 1.99 -8.96
CA ALA A 162 -10.93 1.91 -7.51
C ALA A 162 -9.60 2.50 -7.04
N HIS A 163 -9.61 3.02 -5.82
CA HIS A 163 -8.42 3.47 -5.12
C HIS A 163 -8.11 2.56 -3.92
N VAL A 164 -6.82 2.44 -3.61
CA VAL A 164 -6.32 1.71 -2.46
C VAL A 164 -5.60 2.68 -1.54
N ILE A 165 -5.84 2.57 -0.23
CA ILE A 165 -5.07 3.31 0.78
C ILE A 165 -3.78 2.54 1.08
N LEU A 166 -2.66 3.24 0.96
CA LEU A 166 -1.30 2.74 1.22
C LEU A 166 -0.54 3.71 2.14
N GLY A 167 0.68 3.34 2.52
CA GLY A 167 1.54 4.15 3.39
C GLY A 167 1.53 3.65 4.83
N THR A 168 1.84 4.54 5.77
CA THR A 168 1.77 4.24 7.21
C THR A 168 0.48 4.78 7.80
N ILE A 169 0.13 4.36 9.03
CA ILE A 169 -1.06 4.89 9.73
C ILE A 169 -0.97 6.41 9.93
N GLU A 170 0.23 6.96 10.08
CA GLU A 170 0.49 8.39 10.27
C GLU A 170 0.49 9.16 8.95
N LYS A 171 0.90 8.52 7.86
CA LYS A 171 1.01 9.13 6.52
C LYS A 171 0.38 8.24 5.44
N PRO A 172 -0.94 8.01 5.50
CA PRO A 172 -1.64 7.29 4.47
C PRO A 172 -1.82 8.15 3.21
N TYR A 173 -1.87 7.49 2.06
CA TYR A 173 -2.16 8.12 0.77
C TYR A 173 -2.99 7.18 -0.10
N ARG A 174 -3.74 7.76 -1.05
CA ARG A 174 -4.51 7.00 -2.04
C ARG A 174 -3.64 6.69 -3.26
N MET A 175 -3.88 5.55 -3.87
CA MET A 175 -3.30 5.17 -5.15
C MET A 175 -4.35 4.47 -6.00
N ALA A 176 -4.46 4.79 -7.28
CA ALA A 176 -5.38 4.08 -8.16
C ALA A 176 -4.91 2.64 -8.37
N ILE A 177 -5.85 1.69 -8.43
CA ILE A 177 -5.51 0.26 -8.56
C ILE A 177 -4.71 -0.04 -9.84
N LYS A 178 -4.99 0.71 -10.92
CA LYS A 178 -4.26 0.64 -12.19
C LYS A 178 -2.77 0.94 -12.05
N ASP A 179 -2.40 1.84 -11.13
CA ASP A 179 -1.01 2.24 -10.92
C ASP A 179 -0.24 1.16 -10.13
N LEU A 180 -0.95 0.27 -9.43
CA LEU A 180 -0.38 -0.89 -8.74
C LEU A 180 -0.15 -2.11 -9.64
N MET A 181 -0.53 -2.03 -10.91
CA MET A 181 -0.43 -3.10 -11.91
C MET A 181 0.10 -2.55 -13.25
N PRO A 182 1.39 -2.16 -13.31
CA PRO A 182 1.95 -1.63 -14.54
C PRO A 182 1.92 -2.69 -15.66
N LEU A 183 1.50 -2.26 -16.85
CA LEU A 183 1.47 -3.10 -18.06
C LEU A 183 0.55 -4.34 -17.96
N LYS A 184 -0.55 -4.25 -17.21
CA LYS A 184 -1.59 -5.30 -17.21
C LYS A 184 -2.04 -5.59 -18.65
N SER A 185 -1.72 -6.79 -19.13
CA SER A 185 -1.98 -7.23 -20.51
C SER A 185 -3.29 -8.03 -20.66
N CYS A 186 -3.86 -8.49 -19.54
CA CYS A 186 -5.09 -9.28 -19.54
C CYS A 186 -6.32 -8.34 -19.70
N PRO A 187 -7.26 -8.64 -20.62
CA PRO A 187 -8.52 -7.90 -20.70
C PRO A 187 -9.26 -7.95 -19.37
N THR A 188 -9.71 -6.79 -18.88
CA THR A 188 -10.63 -6.75 -17.74
C THR A 188 -11.91 -7.46 -18.13
N ILE A 189 -12.35 -8.41 -17.30
CA ILE A 189 -13.66 -9.05 -17.44
C ILE A 189 -14.77 -8.01 -17.21
N ASN A 190 -15.18 -7.31 -18.27
CA ASN A 190 -16.29 -6.37 -18.19
C ASN A 190 -17.60 -7.16 -18.08
N ALA A 191 -18.46 -6.78 -17.14
CA ALA A 191 -19.81 -7.34 -16.98
C ALA A 191 -20.77 -7.01 -18.16
N ALA A 192 -20.23 -6.54 -19.29
CA ALA A 192 -20.95 -6.20 -20.51
C ALA A 192 -20.75 -7.23 -21.64
N ASP A 193 -19.98 -8.31 -21.40
CA ASP A 193 -19.82 -9.44 -22.31
C ASP A 193 -20.59 -10.70 -21.82
#